data_AF-A0A0M5JHE0-F1
#
_entry.id   AF-A0A0M5JHE0-F1
#
_cell.length_a   1.000
_cell.length_b   1.000
_cell.length_c   1.000
_cell.angle_alpha   90.00
_cell.angle_beta   90.00
_cell.angle_gamma   90.00
#
_symmetry.space_group_name_H-M   'P 1'
#
loop_
_entity.id
_entity.type
_entity.pdbx_description
1 polymer ?
#
loop_
_entity_poly.entity_id
_entity_poly.type
_entity_poly.pdbx_seq_one_letter_code
_entity_poly.pdbx_strand_id
1 'polypeptide(L)'
;MIDELKKAIIRLSEEEAKSLLFTVLLQGDLLKDLNEELAKQLNKTTESLLNYHKQKNQKEKYSKVHVAFSHSTSGSLKAALNHPRDEKVKVIPIDDQFSYGPIWQLHQETGKECRWEWLNDNINYEEGELDDQIRDNKEKINELLQVPEGIPIFIWTGSNAHEQIGVRYALYHLREKRNDVYLMNVDEKYRRTGEVSAEKLKEMYEKQLRNKPLSNEEKQAYINEWLGLANTKDVLRIWKNGEIQLADVSRYDRFIINLAKKLHNERGEHSFMKSARLIGEAIGQIDQNLDDLFFEYRVRSLILQGVFDIKGIPKAMRFYSVKLRSDLKGEK
;
A
#
# COMPACT_ATOMS: atom_id res chain seq x y z
N MET A 1 -9.99 -36.16 -11.18
CA MET A 1 -9.30 -35.74 -9.93
C MET A 1 -7.79 -35.61 -10.13
N ILE A 2 -7.06 -36.68 -10.46
CA ILE A 2 -5.59 -36.64 -10.63
C ILE A 2 -5.14 -35.58 -11.65
N ASP A 3 -5.79 -35.50 -12.81
CA ASP A 3 -5.43 -34.49 -13.83
C ASP A 3 -5.78 -33.05 -13.43
N GLU A 4 -6.84 -32.85 -12.64
CA GLU A 4 -7.16 -31.53 -12.08
C GLU A 4 -6.12 -31.11 -11.05
N LEU A 5 -5.68 -32.05 -10.22
CA LEU A 5 -4.65 -31.84 -9.20
C LEU A 5 -3.30 -31.50 -9.83
N LYS A 6 -2.89 -32.24 -10.88
CA LYS A 6 -1.67 -31.94 -11.64
C LYS A 6 -1.70 -30.53 -12.21
N LYS A 7 -2.82 -30.13 -12.81
CA LYS A 7 -3.00 -28.76 -13.34
C LYS A 7 -2.98 -27.70 -12.24
N ALA A 8 -3.55 -27.98 -11.07
CA ALA A 8 -3.49 -27.09 -9.91
C ALA A 8 -2.06 -26.92 -9.41
N ILE A 9 -1.33 -28.02 -9.20
CA ILE A 9 0.05 -28.01 -8.70
C ILE A 9 1.00 -27.26 -9.65
N ILE A 10 0.89 -27.47 -10.97
CA ILE A 10 1.70 -26.75 -11.97
C ILE A 10 1.46 -25.23 -11.93
N ARG A 11 0.31 -24.79 -11.44
CA ARG A 11 -0.07 -23.37 -11.37
C ARG A 11 0.31 -22.70 -10.06
N LEU A 12 0.82 -23.46 -9.09
CA LEU A 12 1.32 -22.89 -7.85
C LEU A 12 2.62 -22.15 -8.11
N SER A 13 2.79 -21.01 -7.46
CA SER A 13 4.10 -20.39 -7.31
C SER A 13 5.00 -21.31 -6.47
N GLU A 14 6.31 -21.08 -6.54
CA GLU A 14 7.26 -21.86 -5.74
C GLU A 14 6.97 -21.72 -4.24
N GLU A 15 6.54 -20.55 -3.80
CA GLU A 15 6.18 -20.28 -2.41
C GLU A 15 4.88 -20.97 -2.00
N GLU A 16 3.83 -20.90 -2.84
CA GLU A 16 2.56 -21.61 -2.62
C GLU A 16 2.80 -23.13 -2.54
N ALA A 17 3.65 -23.67 -3.42
CA ALA A 17 4.03 -25.07 -3.42
C ALA A 17 4.80 -25.46 -2.14
N LYS A 18 5.75 -24.62 -1.69
CA LYS A 18 6.50 -24.81 -0.44
C LYS A 18 5.58 -24.76 0.78
N SER A 19 4.65 -23.80 0.85
CA SER A 19 3.70 -23.67 1.94
C SER A 19 2.72 -24.86 2.00
N LEU A 20 2.24 -25.31 0.84
CA LEU A 20 1.38 -26.49 0.75
C LEU A 20 2.13 -27.75 1.22
N LEU A 21 3.38 -27.92 0.75
CA LEU A 21 4.23 -29.03 1.19
C LEU A 21 4.49 -28.99 2.69
N PHE A 22 4.79 -27.81 3.25
CA PHE A 22 4.99 -27.62 4.67
C PHE A 22 3.74 -28.01 5.48
N THR A 23 2.55 -27.61 5.02
CA THR A 23 1.29 -27.96 5.67
C THR A 23 1.04 -29.47 5.64
N VAL A 24 1.31 -30.14 4.52
CA VAL A 24 1.20 -31.60 4.40
C VAL A 24 2.16 -32.32 5.34
N LEU A 25 3.42 -31.86 5.42
CA LEU A 25 4.43 -32.44 6.32
C LEU A 25 4.06 -32.23 7.79
N LEU A 26 3.56 -31.04 8.15
CA LEU A 26 3.11 -30.72 9.50
C LEU A 26 1.92 -31.58 9.92
N GLN A 27 0.93 -31.76 9.03
CA GLN A 27 -0.21 -32.64 9.27
C GLN A 27 0.21 -34.10 9.45
N GLY A 28 1.17 -34.57 8.65
CA GLY A 28 1.76 -35.90 8.80
C GLY A 28 2.49 -36.08 10.13
N ASP A 29 3.13 -35.03 10.66
CA ASP A 29 3.81 -35.08 11.95
C ASP A 29 2.85 -35.07 13.15
N LEU A 30 1.79 -34.26 13.08
CA LEU A 30 0.76 -34.13 14.13
C LEU A 30 -0.16 -35.35 14.27
N LEU A 31 -0.38 -36.10 13.18
CA LEU A 31 -1.39 -37.17 13.11
C LEU A 31 -0.78 -38.57 12.86
N LYS A 32 0.49 -38.77 13.22
CA LYS A 32 1.27 -40.00 12.95
C LYS A 32 0.54 -41.32 13.29
N ASP A 33 -0.36 -41.31 14.27
CA ASP A 33 -1.04 -42.51 14.77
C ASP A 33 -2.53 -42.61 14.36
N LEU A 34 -3.09 -41.63 13.64
CA LEU A 34 -4.53 -41.52 13.32
C LEU A 34 -4.77 -41.48 11.81
N ASN A 35 -4.69 -42.65 11.17
CA ASN A 35 -4.80 -42.80 9.70
C ASN A 35 -6.08 -42.22 9.08
N GLU A 36 -7.23 -42.37 9.74
CA GLU A 36 -8.50 -41.85 9.20
C GLU A 36 -8.60 -40.32 9.29
N GLU A 37 -8.02 -39.73 10.33
CA GLU A 37 -8.06 -38.29 10.56
C GLU A 37 -7.09 -37.55 9.64
N LEU A 38 -5.91 -38.14 9.43
CA LEU A 38 -4.95 -37.69 8.43
C LEU A 38 -5.55 -37.73 7.01
N ALA A 39 -6.23 -38.83 6.65
CA ALA A 39 -6.89 -38.95 5.35
C ALA A 39 -7.98 -37.89 5.13
N LYS A 40 -8.79 -37.58 6.16
CA LYS A 40 -9.80 -36.52 6.10
C LYS A 40 -9.19 -35.13 5.91
N GLN A 41 -8.11 -34.82 6.63
CA GLN A 41 -7.40 -33.53 6.52
C GLN A 41 -6.73 -33.34 5.16
N LEU A 42 -6.10 -34.39 4.62
CA LEU A 42 -5.50 -34.37 3.28
C LEU A 42 -6.55 -34.19 2.18
N ASN A 43 -7.71 -34.84 2.31
CA ASN A 43 -8.83 -34.65 1.40
C ASN A 43 -9.37 -33.21 1.46
N LYS A 44 -9.54 -32.64 2.66
CA LYS A 44 -9.96 -31.25 2.84
C LYS A 44 -8.97 -30.27 2.19
N THR A 45 -7.67 -30.48 2.40
CA THR A 45 -6.60 -29.67 1.79
C THR A 45 -6.64 -29.77 0.26
N THR A 46 -6.86 -30.98 -0.26
CA THR A 46 -7.02 -31.24 -1.71
C THR A 46 -8.25 -30.54 -2.30
N GLU A 47 -9.39 -30.62 -1.62
CA GLU A 47 -10.62 -29.94 -2.05
C GLU A 47 -10.48 -28.43 -2.00
N SER A 48 -9.83 -27.88 -0.96
CA SER A 48 -9.52 -26.45 -0.86
C SER A 48 -8.62 -25.98 -2.01
N LEU A 49 -7.57 -26.73 -2.36
CA LEU A 49 -6.69 -26.44 -3.50
C LEU A 49 -7.48 -26.44 -4.83
N LEU A 50 -8.27 -27.49 -5.06
CA LEU A 50 -9.08 -27.63 -6.27
C LEU A 50 -10.14 -26.53 -6.37
N ASN A 51 -10.78 -26.17 -5.27
CA ASN A 51 -11.77 -25.10 -5.21
C ASN A 51 -11.14 -23.72 -5.41
N TYR A 52 -10.00 -23.44 -4.78
CA TYR A 52 -9.23 -22.21 -5.00
C TYR A 52 -8.91 -22.02 -6.49
N HIS A 53 -8.40 -23.06 -7.17
CA HIS A 53 -8.15 -22.97 -8.61
C HIS A 53 -9.43 -22.96 -9.46
N LYS A 54 -10.49 -23.67 -9.08
CA LYS A 54 -11.78 -23.58 -9.79
C LYS A 54 -12.37 -22.17 -9.72
N GLN A 55 -12.29 -21.51 -8.57
CA GLN A 55 -12.72 -20.12 -8.38
C GLN A 55 -11.79 -19.14 -9.11
N LYS A 56 -10.46 -19.32 -9.03
CA LYS A 56 -9.47 -18.50 -9.77
C LYS A 56 -9.63 -18.62 -11.29
N ASN A 57 -10.15 -19.74 -11.81
CA ASN A 57 -10.39 -19.96 -13.25
C ASN A 57 -11.81 -19.62 -13.72
N GLN A 58 -12.78 -19.46 -12.83
CA GLN A 58 -14.01 -18.78 -13.21
C GLN A 58 -13.64 -17.31 -13.40
N LYS A 59 -13.40 -16.89 -14.65
CA LYS A 59 -13.36 -15.47 -15.01
C LYS A 59 -14.68 -14.89 -14.53
N GLU A 60 -14.68 -14.24 -13.37
CA GLU A 60 -15.83 -13.47 -12.95
C GLU A 60 -16.17 -12.54 -14.11
N LYS A 61 -17.39 -12.64 -14.63
CA LYS A 61 -17.85 -11.68 -15.64
C LYS A 61 -18.06 -10.37 -14.91
N TYR A 62 -17.12 -9.44 -15.08
CA TYR A 62 -17.24 -8.05 -14.66
C TYR A 62 -17.35 -7.17 -15.91
N SER A 63 -18.12 -6.09 -15.83
CA SER A 63 -18.26 -5.12 -16.92
C SER A 63 -17.38 -3.88 -16.71
N LYS A 64 -16.86 -3.67 -15.50
CA LYS A 64 -16.07 -2.49 -15.11
C LYS A 64 -14.98 -2.86 -14.12
N VAL A 65 -13.86 -2.15 -14.18
CA VAL A 65 -12.74 -2.30 -13.24
C VAL A 65 -12.51 -0.98 -12.53
N HIS A 66 -12.34 -1.01 -11.21
CA HIS A 66 -11.93 0.11 -10.39
C HIS A 66 -10.56 -0.17 -9.77
N VAL A 67 -9.65 0.79 -9.87
CA VAL A 67 -8.32 0.73 -9.26
C VAL A 67 -8.28 1.69 -8.09
N ALA A 68 -7.72 1.24 -6.97
CA ALA A 68 -7.58 2.02 -5.75
C ALA A 68 -6.21 1.79 -5.12
N PHE A 69 -5.68 2.80 -4.42
CA PHE A 69 -4.34 2.78 -3.84
C PHE A 69 -4.34 2.53 -2.33
N SER A 70 -5.27 1.71 -1.85
CA SER A 70 -5.20 1.09 -0.52
C SER A 70 -6.25 -0.03 -0.38
N HIS A 71 -6.03 -0.96 0.54
CA HIS A 71 -7.05 -1.93 0.91
C HIS A 71 -8.31 -1.27 1.48
N SER A 72 -8.17 -0.21 2.29
CA SER A 72 -9.30 0.52 2.87
C SER A 72 -10.19 1.14 1.80
N THR A 73 -9.62 1.87 0.84
CA THR A 73 -10.35 2.42 -0.31
C THR A 73 -11.03 1.33 -1.11
N SER A 74 -10.35 0.21 -1.34
CA SER A 74 -10.92 -0.93 -2.07
C SER A 74 -12.12 -1.54 -1.35
N GLY A 75 -12.08 -1.63 -0.02
CA GLY A 75 -13.20 -2.06 0.82
C GLY A 75 -14.40 -1.12 0.67
N SER A 76 -14.18 0.19 0.80
CA SER A 76 -15.23 1.20 0.65
C SER A 76 -15.84 1.20 -0.76
N LEU A 77 -15.04 1.02 -1.81
CA LEU A 77 -15.53 0.90 -3.19
C LEU A 77 -16.35 -0.36 -3.43
N LYS A 78 -15.93 -1.50 -2.87
CA LYS A 78 -16.73 -2.73 -2.93
C LYS A 78 -18.08 -2.54 -2.24
N ALA A 79 -18.10 -1.90 -1.08
CA ALA A 79 -19.35 -1.58 -0.39
C ALA A 79 -20.23 -0.61 -1.20
N ALA A 80 -19.63 0.39 -1.85
CA ALA A 80 -20.33 1.40 -2.63
C ALA A 80 -20.94 0.86 -3.94
N LEU A 81 -20.23 -0.05 -4.61
CA LEU A 81 -20.52 -0.42 -6.01
C LEU A 81 -21.09 -1.84 -6.16
N ASN A 82 -21.03 -2.68 -5.12
CA ASN A 82 -21.49 -4.07 -5.21
C ASN A 82 -22.94 -4.19 -4.73
N HIS A 83 -23.88 -3.67 -5.52
CA HIS A 83 -25.31 -3.82 -5.28
C HIS A 83 -25.89 -4.95 -6.15
N PRO A 84 -26.80 -5.80 -5.63
CA PRO A 84 -27.27 -7.01 -6.35
C PRO A 84 -27.95 -6.76 -7.70
N ARG A 85 -28.41 -5.52 -7.94
CA ARG A 85 -29.07 -5.13 -9.20
C ARG A 85 -28.13 -4.45 -10.19
N ASP A 86 -26.92 -4.12 -9.75
CA ASP A 86 -25.96 -3.39 -10.57
C ASP A 86 -25.07 -4.39 -11.32
N GLU A 87 -24.45 -3.94 -12.40
CA GLU A 87 -23.49 -4.78 -13.11
C GLU A 87 -22.33 -5.17 -12.19
N LYS A 88 -21.83 -6.41 -12.32
CA LYS A 88 -20.71 -6.88 -11.51
C LYS A 88 -19.46 -6.05 -11.82
N VAL A 89 -18.90 -5.41 -10.80
CA VAL A 89 -17.66 -4.65 -10.89
C VAL A 89 -16.51 -5.40 -10.25
N LYS A 90 -15.30 -5.12 -10.72
CA LYS A 90 -14.06 -5.63 -10.14
C LYS A 90 -13.28 -4.48 -9.50
N VAL A 91 -12.79 -4.66 -8.28
CA VAL A 91 -11.96 -3.67 -7.57
C VAL A 91 -10.57 -4.25 -7.35
N ILE A 92 -9.54 -3.58 -7.89
CA ILE A 92 -8.13 -3.98 -7.81
C ILE A 92 -7.41 -3.01 -6.86
N PRO A 93 -7.05 -3.43 -5.64
CA PRO A 93 -6.14 -2.67 -4.77
C PRO A 93 -4.71 -2.71 -5.31
N ILE A 94 -4.03 -1.57 -5.35
CA ILE A 94 -2.57 -1.46 -5.47
C ILE A 94 -2.11 -0.79 -4.18
N ASP A 95 -1.86 -1.58 -3.13
CA ASP A 95 -1.55 -1.10 -1.79
C ASP A 95 -0.03 -1.04 -1.60
N ASP A 96 0.61 -0.09 -2.27
CA ASP A 96 2.03 0.24 -2.06
C ASP A 96 2.13 1.51 -1.20
N GLN A 97 3.31 2.09 -1.06
CA GLN A 97 3.52 3.37 -0.39
C GLN A 97 4.34 4.33 -1.24
N PHE A 98 3.68 5.09 -2.11
CA PHE A 98 4.36 5.97 -3.06
C PHE A 98 4.87 7.29 -2.46
N SER A 99 4.38 7.72 -1.30
CA SER A 99 4.80 8.98 -0.68
C SER A 99 6.25 8.94 -0.20
N TYR A 100 6.78 7.76 0.14
CA TYR A 100 8.16 7.62 0.58
C TYR A 100 8.84 6.31 0.11
N GLY A 101 10.14 6.21 0.39
CA GLY A 101 11.02 5.16 -0.13
C GLY A 101 11.31 5.33 -1.62
N PRO A 102 12.39 4.75 -2.17
CA PRO A 102 12.74 4.94 -3.57
C PRO A 102 11.66 4.33 -4.47
N ILE A 103 11.35 5.03 -5.56
CA ILE A 103 10.53 4.52 -6.69
C ILE A 103 11.36 4.47 -7.97
N TRP A 104 12.68 4.64 -7.83
CA TRP A 104 13.63 4.56 -8.92
C TRP A 104 13.47 3.23 -9.64
N GLN A 105 13.15 3.30 -10.94
CA GLN A 105 12.92 2.13 -11.79
C GLN A 105 11.96 1.10 -11.18
N LEU A 106 10.95 1.51 -10.39
CA LEU A 106 10.05 0.57 -9.67
C LEU A 106 9.27 -0.37 -10.60
N HIS A 107 9.18 0.00 -11.88
CA HIS A 107 8.60 -0.84 -12.92
C HIS A 107 9.57 -1.93 -13.46
N GLN A 108 10.79 -2.01 -12.93
CA GLN A 108 11.84 -2.99 -13.23
C GLN A 108 12.21 -3.76 -11.96
N GLU A 109 12.75 -4.97 -12.10
CA GLU A 109 13.08 -5.80 -10.93
C GLU A 109 14.19 -5.19 -10.06
N THR A 110 15.22 -4.62 -10.68
CA THR A 110 16.31 -3.93 -9.97
C THR A 110 15.82 -2.74 -9.11
N GLY A 111 14.80 -2.03 -9.59
CA GLY A 111 14.19 -0.94 -8.83
C GLY A 111 13.35 -1.44 -7.65
N LYS A 112 12.68 -2.59 -7.81
CA LYS A 112 11.95 -3.24 -6.72
C LYS A 112 12.89 -3.76 -5.63
N GLU A 113 14.01 -4.37 -6.00
CA GLU A 113 15.05 -4.81 -5.05
C GLU A 113 15.61 -3.62 -4.25
N CYS A 114 15.99 -2.54 -4.93
CA CYS A 114 16.46 -1.32 -4.28
C CYS A 114 15.41 -0.72 -3.31
N ARG A 115 14.13 -0.79 -3.68
CA ARG A 115 13.03 -0.38 -2.81
C ARG A 115 12.85 -1.29 -1.61
N TRP A 116 12.89 -2.61 -1.81
CA TRP A 116 12.80 -3.58 -0.74
C TRP A 116 13.90 -3.36 0.29
N GLU A 117 15.16 -3.23 -0.14
CA GLU A 117 16.31 -2.97 0.75
C GLU A 117 16.10 -1.71 1.57
N TRP A 118 15.72 -0.61 0.92
CA TRP A 118 15.49 0.65 1.63
C TRP A 118 14.34 0.55 2.64
N LEU A 119 13.22 -0.06 2.26
CA LEU A 119 12.08 -0.23 3.15
C LEU A 119 12.43 -1.14 4.33
N ASN A 120 13.10 -2.26 4.09
CA ASN A 120 13.54 -3.20 5.11
C ASN A 120 14.49 -2.55 6.14
N ASP A 121 15.41 -1.70 5.68
CA ASP A 121 16.41 -1.07 6.56
C ASP A 121 15.84 0.12 7.37
N ASN A 122 14.87 0.84 6.79
CA ASN A 122 14.42 2.13 7.33
C ASN A 122 13.06 2.04 8.03
N ILE A 123 12.17 1.16 7.58
CA ILE A 123 10.78 1.08 8.04
C ILE A 123 10.56 -0.15 8.90
N ASN A 124 9.95 0.03 10.08
CA ASN A 124 9.63 -1.05 11.01
C ASN A 124 8.34 -1.77 10.61
N TYR A 125 8.39 -2.57 9.53
CA TYR A 125 7.31 -3.50 9.19
C TYR A 125 7.26 -4.67 10.18
N GLU A 126 6.07 -5.26 10.36
CA GLU A 126 5.95 -6.55 11.04
C GLU A 126 6.63 -7.66 10.20
N GLU A 127 7.01 -8.74 10.86
CA GLU A 127 7.75 -9.84 10.20
C GLU A 127 6.91 -10.43 9.05
N GLY A 128 7.47 -10.44 7.84
CA GLY A 128 6.81 -10.90 6.61
C GLY A 128 5.87 -9.89 5.95
N GLU A 129 5.48 -8.79 6.62
CA GLU A 129 4.49 -7.84 6.11
C GLU A 129 4.96 -7.16 4.81
N LEU A 130 6.22 -6.74 4.73
CA LEU A 130 6.78 -6.09 3.53
C LEU A 130 6.81 -7.05 2.33
N ASP A 131 7.20 -8.30 2.56
CA ASP A 131 7.29 -9.33 1.52
C ASP A 131 5.90 -9.68 0.99
N ASP A 132 4.93 -9.86 1.90
CA ASP A 132 3.53 -10.08 1.56
C ASP A 132 2.96 -8.91 0.75
N GLN A 133 3.20 -7.66 1.18
CA GLN A 133 2.75 -6.46 0.47
C GLN A 133 3.33 -6.38 -0.95
N ILE A 134 4.62 -6.69 -1.14
CA ILE A 134 5.27 -6.66 -2.45
C ILE A 134 4.74 -7.77 -3.36
N ARG A 135 4.56 -8.97 -2.82
CA ARG A 135 3.97 -10.10 -3.56
C ARG A 135 2.55 -9.77 -4.00
N ASP A 136 1.72 -9.30 -3.10
CA ASP A 136 0.34 -8.92 -3.37
C ASP A 136 0.28 -7.83 -4.44
N ASN A 137 1.08 -6.77 -4.32
CA ASN A 137 1.13 -5.72 -5.34
C ASN A 137 1.54 -6.24 -6.72
N LYS A 138 2.51 -7.17 -6.79
CA LYS A 138 2.89 -7.82 -8.06
C LYS A 138 1.70 -8.58 -8.66
N GLU A 139 0.95 -9.31 -7.86
CA GLU A 139 -0.26 -9.98 -8.33
C GLU A 139 -1.34 -9.00 -8.81
N LYS A 140 -1.52 -7.88 -8.11
CA LYS A 140 -2.53 -6.87 -8.45
C LYS A 140 -2.19 -6.10 -9.72
N ILE A 141 -0.91 -5.82 -9.97
CA ILE A 141 -0.46 -5.29 -11.26
C ILE A 141 -0.68 -6.31 -12.38
N ASN A 142 -0.37 -7.59 -12.16
CA ASN A 142 -0.67 -8.64 -13.14
C ASN A 142 -2.18 -8.75 -13.41
N GLU A 143 -3.01 -8.63 -12.38
CA GLU A 143 -4.46 -8.62 -12.47
C GLU A 143 -4.98 -7.44 -13.30
N LEU A 144 -4.39 -6.24 -13.12
CA LEU A 144 -4.68 -5.05 -13.92
C LEU A 144 -4.29 -5.24 -15.39
N LEU A 145 -3.11 -5.83 -15.64
CA LEU A 145 -2.64 -6.15 -16.99
C LEU A 145 -3.45 -7.25 -17.69
N GLN A 146 -4.18 -8.09 -16.94
CA GLN A 146 -5.05 -9.12 -17.48
C GLN A 146 -6.47 -8.65 -17.77
N VAL A 147 -6.80 -7.38 -17.48
CA VAL A 147 -8.10 -6.80 -17.83
C VAL A 147 -8.30 -6.89 -19.37
N PRO A 148 -9.39 -7.52 -19.83
CA PRO A 148 -9.75 -7.58 -21.25
C PRO A 148 -9.88 -6.21 -21.88
N GLU A 149 -9.50 -6.09 -23.15
CA GLU A 149 -9.76 -4.87 -23.93
C GLU A 149 -11.27 -4.56 -23.99
N GLY A 150 -11.62 -3.28 -24.05
CA GLY A 150 -13.01 -2.81 -24.07
C GLY A 150 -13.70 -2.72 -22.71
N ILE A 151 -13.13 -3.27 -21.63
CA ILE A 151 -13.65 -3.07 -20.27
C ILE A 151 -13.14 -1.72 -19.73
N PRO A 152 -14.00 -0.76 -19.37
CA PRO A 152 -13.57 0.52 -18.83
C PRO A 152 -12.88 0.37 -17.45
N ILE A 153 -11.83 1.15 -17.25
CA ILE A 153 -11.02 1.19 -16.03
C ILE A 153 -11.19 2.54 -15.35
N PHE A 154 -11.59 2.54 -14.08
CA PHE A 154 -11.79 3.74 -13.27
C PHE A 154 -10.69 3.80 -12.20
N ILE A 155 -9.80 4.78 -12.26
CA ILE A 155 -8.71 4.95 -11.29
C ILE A 155 -9.14 6.01 -10.29
N TRP A 156 -9.19 5.65 -9.01
CA TRP A 156 -9.58 6.56 -7.93
C TRP A 156 -8.38 7.27 -7.33
N THR A 157 -8.49 8.58 -7.13
CA THR A 157 -7.43 9.39 -6.54
C THR A 157 -7.99 10.61 -5.80
N GLY A 158 -7.27 11.07 -4.80
CA GLY A 158 -7.44 12.35 -4.15
C GLY A 158 -6.23 13.26 -4.35
N SER A 159 -6.24 14.38 -3.64
CA SER A 159 -5.20 15.41 -3.69
C SER A 159 -4.06 15.10 -2.71
N ASN A 160 -3.42 13.94 -2.86
CA ASN A 160 -2.26 13.53 -2.07
C ASN A 160 -1.21 12.81 -2.91
N ALA A 161 0.05 12.87 -2.47
CA ALA A 161 1.19 12.36 -3.25
C ALA A 161 1.08 10.86 -3.51
N HIS A 162 0.64 10.11 -2.50
CA HIS A 162 0.48 8.67 -2.57
C HIS A 162 -0.42 8.24 -3.75
N GLU A 163 -1.67 8.71 -3.76
CA GLU A 163 -2.65 8.31 -4.77
C GLU A 163 -2.31 8.92 -6.15
N GLN A 164 -1.78 10.15 -6.18
CA GLN A 164 -1.39 10.81 -7.43
C GLN A 164 -0.22 10.09 -8.12
N ILE A 165 0.78 9.64 -7.37
CA ILE A 165 1.86 8.80 -7.93
C ILE A 165 1.30 7.43 -8.34
N GLY A 166 0.39 6.86 -7.55
CA GLY A 166 -0.31 5.62 -7.89
C GLY A 166 -1.00 5.68 -9.26
N VAL A 167 -1.69 6.78 -9.57
CA VAL A 167 -2.33 6.99 -10.89
C VAL A 167 -1.30 6.89 -12.02
N ARG A 168 -0.17 7.59 -11.87
CA ARG A 168 0.92 7.61 -12.85
C ARG A 168 1.54 6.22 -13.03
N TYR A 169 1.72 5.50 -11.93
CA TYR A 169 2.22 4.12 -11.94
C TYR A 169 1.25 3.15 -12.64
N ALA A 170 -0.04 3.22 -12.33
CA ALA A 170 -1.07 2.40 -12.96
C ALA A 170 -1.18 2.70 -14.46
N LEU A 171 -1.16 3.97 -14.85
CA LEU A 171 -1.18 4.39 -16.26
C LEU A 171 0.06 3.94 -17.02
N TYR A 172 1.24 3.95 -16.39
CA TYR A 172 2.44 3.38 -16.98
C TYR A 172 2.26 1.91 -17.34
N HIS A 173 1.69 1.09 -16.45
CA HIS A 173 1.43 -0.33 -16.75
C HIS A 173 0.34 -0.50 -17.81
N LEU A 174 -0.64 0.39 -17.86
CA LEU A 174 -1.73 0.37 -18.85
C LEU A 174 -1.35 1.00 -20.20
N ARG A 175 -0.12 1.47 -20.41
CA ARG A 175 0.26 2.26 -21.61
C ARG A 175 -0.01 1.59 -22.96
N GLU A 176 0.08 0.25 -23.03
CA GLU A 176 -0.19 -0.53 -24.25
C GLU A 176 -1.65 -1.00 -24.35
N LYS A 177 -2.48 -0.68 -23.37
CA LYS A 177 -3.89 -1.12 -23.29
C LYS A 177 -4.80 -0.14 -24.02
N ARG A 178 -5.77 -0.69 -24.75
CA ARG A 178 -6.81 0.06 -25.48
C ARG A 178 -8.06 0.35 -24.65
N ASN A 179 -8.00 0.11 -23.35
CA ASN A 179 -9.10 0.35 -22.44
C ASN A 179 -9.36 1.86 -22.29
N ASP A 180 -10.64 2.23 -22.24
CA ASP A 180 -11.04 3.55 -21.76
C ASP A 180 -10.68 3.65 -20.28
N VAL A 181 -9.93 4.70 -19.93
CA VAL A 181 -9.49 4.95 -18.55
C VAL A 181 -10.12 6.25 -18.07
N TYR A 182 -10.83 6.18 -16.95
CA TYR A 182 -11.48 7.32 -16.32
C TYR A 182 -10.75 7.64 -15.01
N LEU A 183 -10.46 8.92 -14.78
CA LEU A 183 -9.91 9.38 -13.51
C LEU A 183 -11.05 9.85 -12.60
N MET A 184 -11.15 9.25 -11.42
CA MET A 184 -12.18 9.52 -10.43
C MET A 184 -11.57 10.29 -9.28
N ASN A 185 -11.71 11.62 -9.32
CA ASN A 185 -11.16 12.48 -8.28
C ASN A 185 -12.14 12.57 -7.11
N VAL A 186 -11.63 12.35 -5.89
CA VAL A 186 -12.38 12.72 -4.67
C VAL A 186 -12.20 14.19 -4.33
N ASP A 187 -13.19 14.74 -3.63
CA ASP A 187 -13.21 16.13 -3.17
C ASP A 187 -12.00 16.45 -2.28
N GLU A 188 -11.39 17.62 -2.50
CA GLU A 188 -10.15 18.07 -1.81
C GLU A 188 -10.28 18.15 -0.29
N LYS A 189 -11.51 18.18 0.24
CA LYS A 189 -11.73 18.13 1.69
C LYS A 189 -11.32 16.81 2.35
N TYR A 190 -11.13 15.74 1.58
CA TYR A 190 -10.68 14.44 2.07
C TYR A 190 -9.17 14.31 1.88
N ARG A 191 -8.44 13.84 2.90
CA ARG A 191 -6.98 13.68 2.81
C ARG A 191 -6.60 12.52 1.89
N ARG A 192 -7.44 11.48 1.88
CA ARG A 192 -7.29 10.27 1.05
C ARG A 192 -8.66 9.70 0.68
N THR A 193 -8.72 8.93 -0.41
CA THR A 193 -9.97 8.31 -0.89
C THR A 193 -10.56 7.37 0.16
N GLY A 194 -9.72 6.72 0.98
CA GLY A 194 -10.16 5.83 2.07
C GLY A 194 -10.98 6.51 3.18
N GLU A 195 -10.95 7.85 3.30
CA GLU A 195 -11.76 8.60 4.27
C GLU A 195 -13.21 8.85 3.80
N VAL A 196 -13.50 8.57 2.53
CA VAL A 196 -14.82 8.82 1.94
C VAL A 196 -15.73 7.63 2.24
N SER A 197 -16.94 7.90 2.76
CA SER A 197 -17.93 6.85 3.01
C SER A 197 -18.41 6.22 1.70
N ALA A 198 -18.87 4.97 1.78
CA ALA A 198 -19.33 4.22 0.62
C ALA A 198 -20.47 4.94 -0.15
N GLU A 199 -21.40 5.56 0.57
CA GLU A 199 -22.53 6.30 -0.01
C GLU A 199 -22.02 7.49 -0.83
N LYS A 200 -21.06 8.25 -0.30
CA LYS A 200 -20.49 9.40 -0.98
C LYS A 200 -19.62 8.99 -2.17
N LEU A 201 -18.89 7.88 -2.07
CA LEU A 201 -18.16 7.32 -3.21
C LEU A 201 -19.12 6.94 -4.34
N LYS A 202 -20.26 6.33 -4.02
CA LYS A 202 -21.31 6.03 -5.00
C LYS A 202 -21.85 7.29 -5.67
N GLU A 203 -22.19 8.32 -4.90
CA GLU A 203 -22.64 9.61 -5.45
C GLU A 203 -21.59 10.27 -6.36
N MET A 204 -20.32 10.25 -5.95
CA MET A 204 -19.22 10.79 -6.75
C MET A 204 -19.06 10.02 -8.05
N TYR A 205 -19.15 8.70 -8.00
CA TYR A 205 -19.10 7.85 -9.17
C TYR A 205 -20.22 8.19 -10.15
N GLU A 206 -21.47 8.22 -9.69
CA GLU A 206 -22.64 8.52 -10.53
C GLU A 206 -22.57 9.90 -11.18
N LYS A 207 -22.06 10.91 -10.47
CA LYS A 207 -21.86 12.27 -11.00
C LYS A 207 -20.77 12.31 -12.07
N GLN A 208 -19.68 11.59 -11.86
CA GLN A 208 -18.50 11.60 -12.74
C GLN A 208 -18.61 10.59 -13.90
N LEU A 209 -19.62 9.72 -13.94
CA LEU A 209 -19.88 8.81 -15.07
C LEU A 209 -20.07 9.54 -16.42
N ARG A 210 -20.40 10.83 -16.39
CA ARG A 210 -20.54 11.66 -17.60
C ARG A 210 -19.20 12.22 -18.11
N ASN A 211 -18.13 12.06 -17.33
CA ASN A 211 -16.80 12.50 -17.74
C ASN A 211 -16.33 11.67 -18.93
N LYS A 212 -15.47 12.27 -19.76
CA LYS A 212 -14.82 11.55 -20.85
C LYS A 212 -13.68 10.72 -20.29
N PRO A 213 -13.34 9.57 -20.92
CA PRO A 213 -12.10 8.89 -20.61
C PRO A 213 -10.91 9.78 -20.97
N LEU A 214 -9.78 9.54 -20.32
CA LEU A 214 -8.52 10.22 -20.61
C LEU A 214 -8.17 10.04 -22.10
N SER A 215 -7.88 11.16 -22.75
CA SER A 215 -7.28 11.21 -24.08
C SER A 215 -5.90 10.54 -24.08
N ASN A 216 -5.39 10.22 -25.28
CA ASN A 216 -4.06 9.65 -25.41
C ASN A 216 -2.98 10.65 -24.97
N GLU A 217 -3.21 11.94 -25.20
CA GLU A 217 -2.34 13.03 -24.79
C GLU A 217 -2.25 13.12 -23.26
N GLU A 218 -3.40 13.07 -22.56
CA GLU A 218 -3.43 13.05 -21.08
C GLU A 218 -2.76 11.80 -20.52
N LYS A 219 -3.06 10.62 -21.08
CA LYS A 219 -2.40 9.36 -20.68
C LYS A 219 -0.88 9.47 -20.83
N GLN A 220 -0.40 9.98 -21.96
CA GLN A 220 1.03 10.14 -22.21
C GLN A 220 1.69 11.14 -21.27
N ALA A 221 1.00 12.22 -20.89
CA ALA A 221 1.51 13.17 -19.90
C ALA A 221 1.76 12.48 -18.54
N TYR A 222 0.78 11.74 -18.01
CA TYR A 222 0.96 10.97 -16.77
C TYR A 222 2.06 9.92 -16.86
N ILE A 223 2.20 9.25 -18.01
CA ILE A 223 3.27 8.26 -18.25
C ILE A 223 4.64 8.93 -18.23
N ASN A 224 4.79 10.10 -18.85
CA ASN A 224 6.04 10.85 -18.84
C ASN A 224 6.38 11.37 -17.44
N GLU A 225 5.38 11.81 -16.67
CA GLU A 225 5.56 12.18 -15.26
C GLU A 225 6.02 11.00 -14.42
N TRP A 226 5.44 9.80 -14.62
CA TRP A 226 5.94 8.57 -13.98
C TRP A 226 7.40 8.31 -14.30
N LEU A 227 7.80 8.38 -15.58
CA LEU A 227 9.17 8.14 -16.00
C LEU A 227 10.15 9.16 -15.41
N GLY A 228 9.74 10.42 -15.30
CA GLY A 228 10.51 11.45 -14.60
C GLY A 228 10.73 11.11 -13.13
N LEU A 229 9.64 10.78 -12.42
CA LEU A 229 9.69 10.38 -11.00
C LEU A 229 10.52 9.10 -10.79
N ALA A 230 10.34 8.10 -11.64
CA ALA A 230 11.07 6.83 -11.59
C ALA A 230 12.54 6.94 -11.99
N ASN A 231 13.00 8.12 -12.44
CA ASN A 231 14.41 8.39 -12.69
C ASN A 231 15.08 9.20 -11.56
N THR A 232 14.36 9.49 -10.48
CA THR A 232 14.87 10.22 -9.31
C THR A 232 15.28 9.24 -8.21
N LYS A 233 16.18 9.67 -7.31
CA LYS A 233 16.60 8.90 -6.13
C LYS A 233 15.95 9.39 -4.83
N ASP A 234 15.20 10.49 -4.90
CA ASP A 234 14.49 11.07 -3.77
C ASP A 234 13.53 10.07 -3.14
N VAL A 235 13.52 10.01 -1.82
CA VAL A 235 12.75 9.01 -1.05
C VAL A 235 11.54 9.62 -0.35
N LEU A 236 11.24 10.90 -0.57
CA LEU A 236 10.05 11.57 -0.05
C LEU A 236 9.42 12.42 -1.15
N ARG A 237 8.10 12.29 -1.32
CA ARG A 237 7.29 13.11 -2.21
C ARG A 237 6.12 13.70 -1.44
N ILE A 238 5.82 14.96 -1.73
CA ILE A 238 4.72 15.71 -1.13
C ILE A 238 3.79 16.20 -2.23
N TRP A 239 2.52 16.41 -1.88
CA TRP A 239 1.56 17.04 -2.78
C TRP A 239 1.37 18.48 -2.36
N LYS A 240 1.65 19.41 -3.27
CA LYS A 240 1.55 20.83 -3.01
C LYS A 240 1.20 21.57 -4.30
N ASN A 241 0.22 22.48 -4.20
CA ASN A 241 -0.23 23.30 -5.32
C ASN A 241 -0.64 22.50 -6.57
N GLY A 242 -1.23 21.31 -6.38
CA GLY A 242 -1.65 20.45 -7.49
C GLY A 242 -0.52 19.64 -8.14
N GLU A 243 0.69 19.64 -7.56
CA GLU A 243 1.87 19.00 -8.12
C GLU A 243 2.56 18.07 -7.11
N ILE A 244 3.23 17.05 -7.65
CA ILE A 244 4.13 16.18 -6.89
C ILE A 244 5.48 16.90 -6.78
N GLN A 245 5.90 17.18 -5.55
CA GLN A 245 7.21 17.78 -5.27
C GLN A 245 8.10 16.78 -4.55
N LEU A 246 9.32 16.63 -5.06
CA LEU A 246 10.37 15.87 -4.38
C LEU A 246 10.85 16.66 -3.16
N ALA A 247 11.13 15.95 -2.08
CA ALA A 247 11.55 16.56 -0.83
C ALA A 247 12.67 15.74 -0.19
N ASP A 248 13.51 16.44 0.58
CA ASP A 248 14.49 15.78 1.44
C ASP A 248 13.77 14.95 2.53
N VAL A 249 14.27 13.75 2.81
CA VAL A 249 13.68 12.84 3.82
C VAL A 249 13.59 13.47 5.22
N SER A 250 14.48 14.42 5.53
CA SER A 250 14.54 15.17 6.79
C SER A 250 13.60 16.40 6.83
N ARG A 251 12.80 16.64 5.79
CA ARG A 251 11.91 17.81 5.67
C ARG A 251 11.09 18.09 6.94
N TYR A 252 10.64 17.03 7.61
CA TYR A 252 9.78 17.14 8.79
C TYR A 252 10.52 17.03 10.13
N ASP A 253 11.85 16.88 10.13
CA ASP A 253 12.63 16.70 11.35
C ASP A 253 12.53 17.91 12.28
N ARG A 254 12.69 19.13 11.74
CA ARG A 254 12.53 20.37 12.51
C ARG A 254 11.13 20.50 13.10
N PHE A 255 10.11 20.07 12.35
CA PHE A 255 8.74 20.06 12.81
C PHE A 255 8.55 19.07 13.98
N ILE A 256 9.06 17.84 13.86
CA ILE A 256 9.03 16.82 14.93
C ILE A 256 9.73 17.32 16.20
N ILE A 257 10.90 17.96 16.06
CA ILE A 257 11.65 18.54 17.19
C ILE A 257 10.83 19.63 17.87
N ASN A 258 10.26 20.56 17.11
CA ASN A 258 9.46 21.65 17.67
C ASN A 258 8.19 21.14 18.34
N LEU A 259 7.56 20.11 17.77
CA LEU A 259 6.39 19.48 18.36
C LEU A 259 6.73 18.80 19.69
N ALA A 260 7.88 18.12 19.77
CA ALA A 260 8.36 17.56 21.03
C ALA A 260 8.63 18.65 22.09
N LYS A 261 9.23 19.80 21.70
CA LYS A 261 9.42 20.95 22.61
C LYS A 261 8.08 21.43 23.16
N LYS A 262 7.09 21.61 22.28
CA LYS A 262 5.73 22.02 22.66
C LYS A 262 5.11 21.03 23.65
N LEU A 263 5.16 19.73 23.37
CA LEU A 263 4.60 18.68 24.22
C LEU A 263 5.27 18.60 25.60
N HIS A 264 6.58 18.85 25.70
CA HIS A 264 7.26 18.94 27.00
C HIS A 264 6.79 20.17 27.80
N ASN A 265 6.68 21.32 27.14
CA ASN A 265 6.23 22.55 27.79
C ASN A 265 4.78 22.43 28.32
N GLU A 266 3.87 21.83 27.53
CA GLU A 266 2.47 21.62 27.92
C GLU A 266 2.31 20.72 29.16
N ARG A 267 3.24 19.77 29.35
CA ARG A 267 3.25 18.87 30.52
C ARG A 267 3.90 19.50 31.75
N GLY A 268 4.60 20.62 31.59
CA GLY A 268 5.41 21.23 32.64
C GLY A 268 6.62 20.37 33.06
N GLU A 269 6.97 19.32 32.29
CA GLU A 269 8.07 18.42 32.61
C GLU A 269 8.81 17.96 31.33
N HIS A 270 10.13 18.10 31.36
CA HIS A 270 11.04 17.56 30.34
C HIS A 270 11.36 16.07 30.60
N SER A 271 10.32 15.24 30.78
CA SER A 271 10.46 13.79 31.00
C SER A 271 10.22 12.97 29.73
N PHE A 272 10.59 11.68 29.76
CA PHE A 272 10.35 10.78 28.65
C PHE A 272 8.86 10.64 28.32
N MET A 273 8.52 10.81 27.04
CA MET A 273 7.16 10.59 26.52
C MET A 273 7.14 9.43 25.54
N LYS A 274 6.02 8.68 25.50
CA LYS A 274 5.85 7.59 24.51
C LYS A 274 6.02 8.11 23.09
N SER A 275 6.79 7.41 22.26
CA SER A 275 7.03 7.81 20.87
C SER A 275 5.72 7.91 20.08
N ALA A 276 4.81 6.96 20.28
CA ALA A 276 3.46 6.97 19.69
C ALA A 276 2.67 8.27 19.95
N ARG A 277 2.88 8.94 21.10
CA ARG A 277 2.21 10.23 21.38
C ARG A 277 2.75 11.34 20.48
N LEU A 278 4.07 11.43 20.33
CA LEU A 278 4.71 12.42 19.44
C LEU A 278 4.32 12.17 17.98
N ILE A 279 4.38 10.92 17.54
CA ILE A 279 4.05 10.50 16.17
C ILE A 279 2.58 10.80 15.85
N GLY A 280 1.64 10.40 16.72
CA GLY A 280 0.22 10.68 16.51
C GLY A 280 -0.09 12.17 16.44
N GLU A 281 0.57 12.98 17.27
CA GLU A 281 0.42 14.43 17.23
C GLU A 281 0.99 15.05 15.94
N ALA A 282 2.10 14.50 15.42
CA ALA A 282 2.68 14.91 14.15
C ALA A 282 1.75 14.60 12.96
N ILE A 283 1.17 13.40 12.91
CA ILE A 283 0.21 13.00 11.87
C ILE A 283 -1.06 13.87 11.91
N GLY A 284 -1.52 14.23 13.10
CA GLY A 284 -2.70 15.09 13.26
C GLY A 284 -2.51 16.49 12.70
N GLN A 285 -1.30 17.06 12.81
CA GLN A 285 -1.00 18.43 12.42
C GLN A 285 -0.43 18.58 11.02
N ILE A 286 0.15 17.52 10.44
CA ILE A 286 0.68 17.59 9.08
C ILE A 286 -0.44 17.52 8.04
N ASP A 287 -0.36 18.39 7.05
CA ASP A 287 -1.26 18.41 5.89
C ASP A 287 -0.65 17.61 4.72
N GLN A 288 -0.22 16.38 5.00
CA GLN A 288 0.30 15.44 4.01
C GLN A 288 -0.13 14.03 4.38
N ASN A 289 -0.31 13.18 3.36
CA ASN A 289 -0.72 11.79 3.53
C ASN A 289 0.46 10.87 3.85
N LEU A 290 1.12 11.12 4.99
CA LEU A 290 2.20 10.30 5.55
C LEU A 290 1.66 9.52 6.76
N ASP A 291 2.14 8.30 6.94
CA ASP A 291 1.71 7.39 7.99
C ASP A 291 2.65 7.40 9.22
N ASP A 292 2.26 6.64 10.23
CA ASP A 292 3.02 6.44 11.45
C ASP A 292 4.37 5.76 11.23
N LEU A 293 4.45 4.83 10.28
CA LEU A 293 5.71 4.18 9.91
C LEU A 293 6.77 5.19 9.43
N PHE A 294 6.40 6.15 8.58
CA PHE A 294 7.31 7.22 8.17
C PHE A 294 7.78 8.07 9.34
N PHE A 295 6.87 8.51 10.21
CA PHE A 295 7.22 9.34 11.36
C PHE A 295 8.03 8.58 12.41
N GLU A 296 7.76 7.29 12.61
CA GLU A 296 8.58 6.43 13.46
C GLU A 296 10.01 6.34 12.93
N TYR A 297 10.17 6.15 11.62
CA TYR A 297 11.47 6.17 10.96
C TYR A 297 12.22 7.49 11.18
N ARG A 298 11.54 8.64 11.05
CA ARG A 298 12.16 9.96 11.31
C ARG A 298 12.54 10.13 12.78
N VAL A 299 11.69 9.73 13.72
CA VAL A 299 12.00 9.78 15.15
C VAL A 299 13.21 8.91 15.49
N ARG A 300 13.29 7.69 14.94
CA ARG A 300 14.47 6.81 15.06
C ARG A 300 15.73 7.46 14.50
N SER A 301 15.64 8.08 13.34
CA SER A 301 16.76 8.81 12.73
C SER A 301 17.26 9.93 13.64
N LEU A 302 16.35 10.69 14.26
CA LEU A 302 16.68 11.77 15.19
C LEU A 302 17.28 11.25 16.51
N ILE A 303 16.91 10.05 16.96
CA ILE A 303 17.58 9.37 18.08
C ILE A 303 19.05 9.06 17.71
N LEU A 304 19.28 8.47 16.52
CA LEU A 304 20.62 8.14 16.05
C LEU A 304 21.51 9.38 15.87
N GLN A 305 20.92 10.50 15.48
CA GLN A 305 21.59 11.81 15.38
C GLN A 305 21.82 12.49 16.74
N GLY A 306 21.36 11.90 17.85
CA GLY A 306 21.55 12.44 19.20
C GLY A 306 20.61 13.59 19.57
N VAL A 307 19.57 13.84 18.78
CA VAL A 307 18.54 14.86 19.06
C VAL A 307 17.61 14.43 20.19
N PHE A 308 17.29 13.13 20.25
CA PHE A 308 16.46 12.53 21.30
C PHE A 308 17.24 11.50 22.11
N ASP A 309 17.02 11.50 23.42
CA ASP A 309 17.32 10.34 24.27
C ASP A 309 16.19 9.31 24.12
N ILE A 310 16.55 8.02 24.20
CA ILE A 310 15.61 6.89 24.10
C ILE A 310 15.53 6.10 25.42
N LYS A 311 14.32 5.66 25.76
CA LYS A 311 14.07 4.66 26.81
C LYS A 311 13.19 3.54 26.25
N GLY A 312 13.70 2.30 26.24
CA GLY A 312 13.03 1.12 25.68
C GLY A 312 13.64 0.67 24.35
N ILE A 313 13.03 -0.34 23.72
CA ILE A 313 13.51 -0.94 22.47
C ILE A 313 12.67 -0.40 21.30
N PRO A 314 13.28 0.16 20.23
CA PRO A 314 12.55 0.75 19.11
C PRO A 314 12.06 -0.28 18.08
N LYS A 315 11.40 -1.35 18.56
CA LYS A 315 10.76 -2.37 17.70
C LYS A 315 9.48 -1.84 17.05
N ALA A 316 8.74 -0.98 17.76
CA ALA A 316 7.58 -0.24 17.27
C ALA A 316 7.35 0.98 18.16
N MET A 317 6.66 2.02 17.66
CA MET A 317 6.45 3.29 18.37
C MET A 317 5.82 3.19 19.77
N ARG A 318 5.11 2.10 20.09
CA ARG A 318 4.51 1.84 21.41
C ARG A 318 5.52 1.35 22.47
N PHE A 319 6.63 0.75 22.03
CA PHE A 319 7.59 0.06 22.91
C PHE A 319 8.70 0.95 23.47
N TYR A 320 8.83 2.18 22.98
CA TYR A 320 9.84 3.11 23.47
C TYR A 320 9.29 4.52 23.71
N SER A 321 10.05 5.27 24.50
CA SER A 321 9.81 6.66 24.82
C SER A 321 11.00 7.51 24.41
N VAL A 322 10.74 8.76 24.05
CA VAL A 322 11.74 9.75 23.66
C VAL A 322 11.69 10.97 24.57
N LYS A 323 12.82 11.65 24.69
CA LYS A 323 12.95 12.94 25.37
C LYS A 323 13.93 13.79 24.57
N LEU A 324 13.63 15.06 24.33
CA LEU A 324 14.61 15.96 23.71
C LEU A 324 15.88 16.04 24.55
N ARG A 325 17.04 15.92 23.92
CA ARG A 325 18.31 16.11 24.59
C ARG A 325 18.52 17.59 24.92
N SER A 326 18.97 17.85 26.14
CA SER A 326 19.12 19.19 26.73
C SER A 326 20.10 20.10 25.98
N ASP A 327 21.00 19.52 25.18
CA ASP A 327 22.22 20.18 24.68
C ASP A 327 22.06 20.85 23.30
N LEU A 328 20.86 20.90 22.73
CA LEU A 328 20.57 21.69 21.51
C LEU A 328 20.53 23.22 21.77
N LYS A 329 21.07 23.68 22.91
CA LYS A 329 21.36 25.09 23.20
C LYS A 329 22.73 25.44 22.63
N GLY A 330 22.85 25.58 21.31
CA GLY A 330 24.19 25.75 20.74
C GLY A 330 24.34 26.23 19.31
N GLU A 331 23.30 26.70 18.62
CA GLU A 331 23.52 27.47 17.38
C GLU A 331 22.57 28.67 17.41
N LYS A 332 23.17 29.82 17.73
CA LYS A 332 22.57 31.15 17.63
C LYS A 332 22.84 31.71 16.24
#